data_AF-M1M8I9-F1
#
_entry.id   AF-M1M8I9-F1
#
_cell.length_a   1.000
_cell.length_b   1.000
_cell.length_c   1.000
_cell.angle_alpha   90.00
_cell.angle_beta   90.00
_cell.angle_gamma   90.00
#
_symmetry.space_group_name_H-M   'P 1'
#
loop_
_entity.id
_entity.type
_entity.pdbx_description
1 polymer ?
#
loop_
_entity_poly.entity_id
_entity_poly.type
_entity_poly.pdbx_seq_one_letter_code
_entity_poly.pdbx_strand_id
1 'polypeptide(L)'
;MMKIYKLDEMKISIMNKIEIERFILISIIGLMDSLSVDAISIEECEMYLFSPYSVEKLNTLNLDEQIVELVENGYELEDVESLIPEELYKSIDKIRLKAIELLKNLPREGVDIKKWLD
;
A
#
# COMPACT_ATOMS: atom_id res chain seq x y z
N MET A 1 27.44 -13.66 -25.94
CA MET A 1 27.16 -14.42 -24.69
C MET A 1 26.55 -13.44 -23.70
N MET A 2 25.24 -13.53 -23.44
CA MET A 2 24.53 -12.60 -22.57
C MET A 2 24.87 -12.94 -21.11
N LYS A 3 25.46 -12.00 -20.37
CA LYS A 3 25.70 -12.19 -18.92
C LYS A 3 24.35 -12.16 -18.22
N ILE A 4 23.93 -13.27 -17.65
CA ILE A 4 22.79 -13.33 -16.73
C ILE A 4 23.30 -12.73 -15.41
N TYR A 5 22.88 -11.52 -15.09
CA TYR A 5 23.12 -10.94 -13.77
C TYR A 5 22.25 -11.69 -12.77
N LYS A 6 22.85 -12.15 -11.67
CA LYS A 6 22.10 -12.66 -10.53
C LYS A 6 21.41 -11.45 -9.91
N LEU A 7 20.08 -11.44 -9.93
CA LEU A 7 19.30 -10.41 -9.24
C LEU A 7 19.43 -10.67 -7.74
N ASP A 8 19.80 -9.63 -6.99
CA ASP A 8 19.71 -9.67 -5.54
C ASP A 8 18.23 -9.53 -5.15
N GLU A 9 17.76 -10.42 -4.28
CA GLU A 9 16.38 -10.45 -3.80
C GLU A 9 16.36 -9.99 -2.34
N MET A 10 15.45 -9.08 -2.00
CA MET A 10 15.18 -8.64 -0.64
C MET A 10 13.82 -9.19 -0.22
N LYS A 11 13.77 -9.94 0.88
CA LYS A 11 12.54 -10.55 1.38
C LYS A 11 11.99 -9.77 2.57
N ILE A 12 10.68 -9.57 2.54
CA ILE A 12 9.94 -8.99 3.65
C ILE A 12 9.07 -10.08 4.26
N SER A 13 9.21 -10.29 5.57
CA SER A 13 8.40 -11.21 6.36
C SER A 13 7.80 -10.47 7.53
N ILE A 14 6.47 -10.47 7.61
CA ILE A 14 5.70 -9.78 8.64
C ILE A 14 4.78 -10.80 9.29
N MET A 15 4.82 -10.85 10.61
CA MET A 15 4.08 -11.80 11.41
C MET A 15 2.91 -11.10 12.09
N ASN A 16 1.85 -11.86 12.36
CA ASN A 16 0.62 -11.40 12.99
C ASN A 16 -0.20 -10.39 12.15
N LYS A 17 -1.52 -10.39 12.39
CA LYS A 17 -2.46 -9.60 11.59
C LYS A 17 -2.24 -8.09 11.76
N ILE A 18 -2.01 -7.62 13.00
CA ILE A 18 -1.88 -6.19 13.32
C ILE A 18 -0.66 -5.59 12.63
N GLU A 19 0.50 -6.25 12.65
CA GLU A 19 1.71 -5.73 12.00
C GLU A 19 1.61 -5.77 10.47
N ILE A 20 0.91 -6.75 9.90
CA ILE A 20 0.59 -6.75 8.46
C ILE A 20 -0.27 -5.52 8.13
N GLU A 21 -1.33 -5.26 8.88
CA GLU A 21 -2.20 -4.09 8.68
C GLU A 21 -1.42 -2.78 8.81
N ARG A 22 -0.53 -2.67 9.79
CA ARG A 22 0.34 -1.51 9.98
C ARG A 22 1.31 -1.32 8.81
N PHE A 23 1.93 -2.39 8.33
CA PHE A 23 2.83 -2.35 7.17
C PHE A 23 2.10 -1.86 5.92
N ILE A 24 0.90 -2.39 5.65
CA ILE A 24 0.08 -1.98 4.51
C ILE A 24 -0.28 -0.50 4.63
N LEU A 25 -0.77 -0.04 5.80
CA LEU A 25 -1.12 1.36 6.00
C LEU A 25 0.08 2.30 5.84
N ILE A 26 1.25 1.94 6.37
CA ILE A 26 2.49 2.72 6.19
C ILE A 26 2.87 2.78 4.71
N SER A 27 2.71 1.67 3.98
CA SER A 27 3.00 1.60 2.54
C SER A 27 2.03 2.49 1.76
N ILE A 28 0.73 2.44 2.05
CA ILE A 28 -0.29 3.31 1.44
C ILE A 28 0.07 4.78 1.65
N ILE A 29 0.43 5.17 2.88
CA ILE A 29 0.82 6.56 3.18
C ILE A 29 2.03 6.97 2.34
N GLY A 30 3.09 6.15 2.31
CA GLY A 30 4.30 6.44 1.54
C GLY A 30 4.05 6.53 0.04
N LEU A 31 3.22 5.65 -0.51
CA LEU A 31 2.81 5.68 -1.92
C LEU A 31 2.01 6.94 -2.23
N MET A 32 1.01 7.28 -1.42
CA MET A 32 0.20 8.50 -1.63
C MET A 32 1.02 9.78 -1.47
N ASP A 33 1.90 9.86 -0.47
CA ASP A 33 2.82 10.99 -0.31
C ASP A 33 3.70 11.15 -1.56
N SER A 34 4.27 10.05 -2.06
CA SER A 34 5.15 10.06 -3.23
C SER A 34 4.41 10.41 -4.53
N LEU A 35 3.22 9.83 -4.72
CA LEU A 35 2.37 10.12 -5.87
C LEU A 35 1.89 11.59 -5.86
N SER A 36 1.56 12.14 -4.69
CA SER A 36 1.08 13.54 -4.57
C SER A 36 2.09 14.62 -4.97
N VAL A 37 3.37 14.24 -5.11
CA VAL A 37 4.46 15.13 -5.51
C VAL A 37 5.12 14.67 -6.82
N ASP A 38 4.42 13.83 -7.59
CA ASP A 38 4.87 13.28 -8.87
C ASP A 38 6.23 12.53 -8.79
N ALA A 39 6.57 11.99 -7.61
CA ALA A 39 7.81 11.23 -7.43
C ALA A 39 7.72 9.79 -7.97
N ILE A 40 6.50 9.27 -8.11
CA ILE A 40 6.16 7.99 -8.72
C ILE A 40 4.87 8.14 -9.54
N SER A 41 4.62 7.25 -10.49
CA SER A 41 3.38 7.21 -11.28
C SER A 41 2.29 6.32 -10.67
N ILE A 42 1.07 6.40 -11.21
CA ILE A 42 -0.04 5.50 -10.83
C ILE A 42 0.33 4.04 -11.17
N GLU A 43 0.94 3.81 -12.33
CA GLU A 43 1.38 2.46 -12.73
C GLU A 43 2.44 1.89 -11.77
N GLU A 44 3.36 2.71 -11.28
CA GLU A 44 4.30 2.26 -10.24
C GLU A 44 3.56 1.87 -8.95
N CYS A 45 2.54 2.63 -8.55
CA CYS A 45 1.73 2.28 -7.39
C CYS A 45 0.96 0.96 -7.57
N GLU A 46 0.46 0.67 -8.78
CA GLU A 46 -0.16 -0.62 -9.12
C GLU A 46 0.85 -1.76 -8.99
N MET A 47 2.05 -1.60 -9.57
CA MET A 47 3.13 -2.59 -9.48
C MET A 47 3.55 -2.88 -8.03
N TYR A 48 3.47 -1.90 -7.14
CA TYR A 48 3.90 -2.04 -5.76
C TYR A 48 2.82 -2.57 -4.82
N LEU A 49 1.57 -2.09 -4.94
CA LEU A 49 0.51 -2.44 -3.99
C LEU A 49 -0.90 -2.40 -4.58
N PHE A 50 -1.26 -1.44 -5.42
CA PHE A 50 -2.66 -1.20 -5.77
C PHE A 50 -3.13 -2.04 -6.97
N SER A 51 -3.36 -3.33 -6.73
CA SER A 51 -3.84 -4.24 -7.77
C SER A 51 -4.97 -5.16 -7.26
N PRO A 52 -5.80 -5.72 -8.17
CA PRO A 52 -6.79 -6.72 -7.80
C PRO A 52 -6.18 -7.93 -7.08
N TYR A 53 -4.97 -8.32 -7.46
CA TYR A 53 -4.22 -9.39 -6.79
C TYR A 53 -3.91 -9.06 -5.34
N SER A 54 -3.48 -7.82 -5.05
CA SER A 54 -3.26 -7.37 -3.69
C SER A 54 -4.55 -7.41 -2.87
N VAL A 55 -5.66 -6.90 -3.41
CA VAL A 55 -6.97 -6.94 -2.76
C VAL A 55 -7.36 -8.38 -2.39
N GLU A 56 -7.27 -9.30 -3.35
CA GLU A 56 -7.52 -10.73 -3.10
C GLU A 56 -6.61 -11.26 -1.99
N LYS A 57 -5.31 -10.96 -2.06
CA LYS A 57 -4.33 -11.43 -1.08
C LYS A 57 -4.65 -10.94 0.34
N LEU A 58 -4.97 -9.66 0.52
CA LEU A 58 -5.31 -9.08 1.82
C LEU A 58 -6.62 -9.66 2.37
N ASN A 59 -7.60 -9.91 1.51
CA ASN A 59 -8.83 -10.63 1.87
C ASN A 59 -8.54 -12.04 2.37
N THR A 60 -7.63 -12.80 1.73
CA THR A 60 -7.26 -14.15 2.21
C THR A 60 -6.57 -14.13 3.58
N LEU A 61 -5.93 -13.02 3.95
CA LEU A 61 -5.33 -12.80 5.26
C LEU A 61 -6.35 -12.30 6.30
N ASN A 62 -7.62 -12.10 5.89
CA ASN A 62 -8.71 -11.61 6.73
C ASN A 62 -8.33 -10.30 7.45
N LEU A 63 -7.73 -9.36 6.72
CA LEU A 63 -7.41 -8.02 7.23
C LEU A 63 -8.68 -7.17 7.45
N ASP A 64 -8.56 -6.07 8.19
CA ASP A 64 -9.64 -5.08 8.32
C ASP A 64 -10.13 -4.61 6.94
N GLU A 65 -11.44 -4.67 6.73
CA GLU A 65 -12.10 -4.34 5.46
C GLU A 65 -11.83 -2.90 5.02
N GLN A 66 -11.71 -1.96 5.96
CA GLN A 66 -11.39 -0.56 5.62
C GLN A 66 -9.96 -0.44 5.06
N ILE A 67 -9.04 -1.32 5.43
CA ILE A 67 -7.68 -1.32 4.89
C ILE A 67 -7.68 -1.92 3.49
N VAL A 68 -8.45 -2.98 3.27
CA VAL A 68 -8.63 -3.58 1.94
C VAL A 68 -9.27 -2.58 0.98
N GLU A 69 -10.30 -1.86 1.43
CA GLU A 69 -10.98 -0.81 0.67
C GLU A 69 -10.01 0.31 0.26
N LEU A 70 -9.02 0.66 1.09
CA LEU A 70 -8.01 1.65 0.71
C LEU A 70 -7.09 1.17 -0.43
N VAL A 71 -6.80 -0.14 -0.49
CA VAL A 71 -6.00 -0.71 -1.59
C VAL A 71 -6.82 -0.76 -2.87
N GLU A 72 -8.11 -1.08 -2.77
CA GLU A 72 -9.05 -1.03 -3.90
C GLU A 72 -9.22 0.40 -4.43
N ASN A 73 -9.45 1.38 -3.56
CA ASN A 73 -9.53 2.80 -3.94
C ASN A 73 -8.22 3.29 -4.59
N GLY A 74 -7.06 2.79 -4.16
CA GLY A 74 -5.77 3.11 -4.77
C GLY A 74 -5.63 2.53 -6.17
N TYR A 75 -6.23 1.36 -6.42
CA TYR A 75 -6.28 0.71 -7.73
C TYR A 75 -7.18 1.49 -8.70
N GLU A 76 -8.27 2.08 -8.21
CA GLU A 76 -9.21 2.90 -9.01
C GLU A 76 -8.66 4.30 -9.38
N LEU A 77 -7.45 4.68 -8.95
CA LEU A 77 -6.90 6.01 -9.25
C LEU A 77 -6.66 6.25 -10.75
N GLU A 78 -6.37 5.20 -11.53
CA GLU A 78 -6.23 5.29 -12.99
C GLU A 78 -7.56 5.75 -13.64
N ASP A 79 -8.69 5.23 -13.15
CA ASP A 79 -10.01 5.62 -13.62
C ASP A 79 -10.31 7.08 -13.22
N VAL A 80 -9.91 7.50 -12.02
CA VAL A 80 -10.06 8.90 -11.59
C VAL A 80 -9.25 9.84 -12.48
N GLU A 81 -7.98 9.50 -12.77
CA GLU A 81 -7.13 10.31 -13.65
C GLU A 81 -7.72 10.43 -15.06
N SER A 82 -8.23 9.34 -15.61
CA SER A 82 -8.73 9.32 -16.99
C SER A 82 -10.12 9.94 -17.16
N LEU A 83 -11.00 9.80 -16.18
CA LEU A 83 -12.40 10.23 -16.27
C LEU A 83 -12.65 11.61 -15.63
N ILE A 84 -12.00 11.92 -14.51
CA ILE A 84 -12.23 13.12 -13.68
C ILE A 84 -10.91 13.65 -13.06
N PRO A 85 -9.93 14.04 -13.89
CA PRO A 85 -8.58 14.40 -13.43
C PRO A 85 -8.53 15.51 -12.37
N GLU A 86 -9.50 16.42 -12.36
CA GLU A 86 -9.61 17.48 -11.34
C GLU A 86 -9.83 16.95 -9.91
N GLU A 87 -10.33 15.72 -9.75
CA GLU A 87 -10.55 15.08 -8.45
C GLU A 87 -9.36 14.21 -8.01
N LEU A 88 -8.38 13.95 -8.88
CA LEU A 88 -7.27 13.01 -8.62
C LEU A 88 -6.53 13.33 -7.32
N TYR A 89 -6.04 14.56 -7.18
CA TYR A 89 -5.31 14.98 -5.97
C TYR A 89 -6.14 14.87 -4.70
N LYS A 90 -7.44 15.12 -4.80
CA LYS A 90 -8.36 15.00 -3.67
C LYS A 90 -8.60 13.53 -3.30
N SER A 91 -8.68 12.63 -4.28
CA SER A 91 -8.75 11.19 -4.06
C SER A 91 -7.47 10.65 -3.39
N ILE A 92 -6.30 11.08 -3.87
CA ILE A 92 -4.99 10.74 -3.27
C ILE A 92 -4.96 11.18 -1.80
N ASP A 93 -5.29 12.44 -1.50
CA ASP A 93 -5.25 12.94 -0.12
C ASP A 93 -6.31 12.27 0.78
N LYS A 94 -7.49 11.92 0.23
CA LYS A 94 -8.52 11.16 0.95
C LYS A 94 -8.01 9.78 1.38
N ILE A 95 -7.42 9.02 0.46
CA ILE A 95 -6.85 7.70 0.75
C ILE A 95 -5.76 7.83 1.83
N ARG A 96 -4.86 8.80 1.65
CA ARG A 96 -3.76 9.08 2.57
C ARG A 96 -4.24 9.41 3.99
N LEU A 97 -5.16 10.36 4.13
CA LEU A 97 -5.66 10.81 5.42
C LEU A 97 -6.42 9.68 6.14
N LYS A 98 -7.19 8.87 5.41
CA LYS A 98 -7.86 7.70 5.98
C LYS A 98 -6.87 6.63 6.44
N ALA A 99 -5.80 6.38 5.67
CA ALA A 99 -4.74 5.47 6.09
C ALA A 99 -4.05 5.93 7.39
N ILE A 100 -3.77 7.25 7.51
CA ILE A 100 -3.21 7.84 8.74
C ILE A 100 -4.17 7.67 9.93
N GLU A 101 -5.47 7.89 9.72
CA GLU A 101 -6.48 7.70 10.75
C GLU A 101 -6.50 6.26 11.27
N LEU A 102 -6.58 5.28 10.36
CA LEU A 102 -6.57 3.85 10.72
C LEU A 102 -5.28 3.47 11.45
N LEU A 103 -4.13 3.92 10.95
CA LEU A 103 -2.82 3.59 11.55
C LEU A 103 -2.67 4.14 12.98
N LYS A 104 -3.26 5.31 13.27
CA LYS A 104 -3.28 5.91 14.61
C LYS A 104 -4.14 5.11 15.59
N ASN A 105 -5.22 4.49 15.10
CA ASN A 105 -6.19 3.77 15.91
C ASN A 105 -5.86 2.28 16.07
N LEU A 106 -4.97 1.73 15.25
CA LEU A 106 -4.49 0.35 15.44
C LEU A 106 -3.77 0.20 16.79
N PRO A 107 -3.98 -0.92 17.50
CA PRO A 107 -3.26 -1.21 18.72
C PRO A 107 -1.75 -1.24 18.44
N ARG A 108 -0.98 -0.68 19.38
CA ARG A 108 0.48 -0.85 19.38
C ARG A 108 0.78 -2.07 20.22
N GLU A 109 1.09 -3.19 19.58
CA GLU A 109 1.57 -4.36 20.32
C GLU A 109 2.92 -4.01 21.00
N GLY A 110 3.11 -4.57 22.19
CA GLY A 110 4.31 -4.31 22.99
C GLY A 110 5.52 -5.12 22.51
N VAL A 111 6.61 -4.39 22.26
CA VAL A 111 8.06 -4.73 22.38
C VAL A 111 8.66 -5.88 21.54
N ASP A 112 7.91 -6.88 21.07
CA ASP A 112 8.47 -7.99 20.26
C ASP A 112 8.14 -7.90 18.75
N ILE A 113 8.24 -6.70 18.18
CA ILE A 113 8.12 -6.51 16.73
C ILE A 113 9.40 -7.05 16.07
N LYS A 114 9.29 -8.20 15.38
CA LYS A 114 10.37 -8.69 14.50
C LYS A 114 10.59 -7.66 13.39
N LYS A 115 11.86 -7.43 13.00
CA LYS A 115 12.17 -6.64 11.80
C LYS A 115 11.46 -7.24 10.58
N TRP A 116 10.94 -6.38 9.71
CA TRP A 116 10.28 -6.80 8.48
C TRP A 116 11.24 -7.46 7.48
N LEU A 117 12.52 -7.09 7.51
CA LEU A 117 13.53 -7.69 6.64
C LEU A 117 13.91 -9.07 7.16
N ASP A 118 13.77 -10.07 6.29
CA ASP A 118 14.12 -11.46 6.55
C ASP A 118 15.52 -11.82 6.01
#